data_AF-A0A946VFI1-F1
#
_entry.id   AF-A0A946VFI1-F1
#
_cell.length_a   1.000
_cell.length_b   1.000
_cell.length_c   1.000
_cell.angle_alpha   90.00
_cell.angle_beta   90.00
_cell.angle_gamma   90.00
#
_symmetry.space_group_name_H-M   'P 1'
#
loop_
_entity.id
_entity.type
_entity.pdbx_description
1 polymer ?
#
loop_
_entity_poly.entity_id
_entity_poly.type
_entity_poly.pdbx_seq_one_letter_code
_entity_poly.pdbx_strand_id
1 'polypeptide(L)'
;MIDDFSKLRFLTVCNKDELKLLEELIFELAIASNAICTSDVMTRDEKLTGLKQLNEINIRVLNIVSQIRNGDSWSNKESTLDMIHNHAKRAPHVSHWIGNAIIRSLQTVNA
;
A
#
# COMPACT_ATOMS: atom_id res chain seq x y z
N MET A 1 -5.57 -4.01 18.61
CA MET A 1 -5.37 -3.82 17.16
C MET A 1 -5.10 -2.36 16.95
N ILE A 2 -3.90 -1.99 16.53
CA ILE A 2 -3.53 -0.58 16.33
C ILE A 2 -4.34 -0.06 15.15
N ASP A 3 -5.07 1.01 15.39
CA ASP A 3 -5.86 1.78 14.41
C ASP A 3 -4.92 2.63 13.53
N ASP A 4 -3.91 1.98 12.94
CA ASP A 4 -2.74 2.60 12.30
C ASP A 4 -3.08 3.21 10.92
N PHE A 5 -4.33 3.09 10.47
CA PHE A 5 -4.83 3.74 9.26
C PHE A 5 -5.03 5.25 9.44
N SER A 6 -4.95 5.77 10.66
CA SER A 6 -4.77 7.22 10.90
C SER A 6 -3.55 7.77 10.14
N LYS A 7 -2.51 6.95 9.89
CA LYS A 7 -1.35 7.33 9.08
C LYS A 7 -1.62 7.37 7.58
N LEU A 8 -2.68 6.73 7.08
CA LEU A 8 -3.10 6.89 5.68
C LEU A 8 -3.45 8.35 5.36
N ARG A 9 -3.98 9.09 6.33
CA ARG A 9 -4.26 10.54 6.17
C ARG A 9 -3.00 11.36 5.88
N PHE A 10 -1.79 10.84 6.09
CA PHE A 10 -0.56 11.53 5.65
C PHE A 10 -0.35 11.45 4.14
N LEU A 11 -0.84 10.41 3.46
CA LEU A 11 -0.80 10.34 1.98
C LEU A 11 -1.63 11.46 1.35
N THR A 12 -2.68 11.95 2.03
CA THR A 12 -3.45 13.12 1.59
C THR A 12 -2.74 14.46 1.83
N VAL A 13 -1.74 14.52 2.71
CA VAL A 13 -1.05 15.76 3.12
C VAL A 13 0.28 15.97 2.38
N CYS A 14 0.91 14.90 1.88
CA CYS A 14 2.18 14.98 1.15
C CYS A 14 1.97 15.52 -0.28
N ASN A 15 2.27 16.82 -0.49
CA ASN A 15 2.27 17.47 -1.81
C ASN A 15 3.64 17.48 -2.50
N LYS A 16 4.73 17.14 -1.80
CA LYS A 16 6.06 17.01 -2.41
C LYS A 16 6.31 15.54 -2.76
N ASP A 17 6.56 15.32 -4.05
CA ASP A 17 6.90 14.04 -4.69
C ASP A 17 5.88 12.90 -4.52
N GLU A 18 4.61 13.18 -4.84
CA GLU A 18 3.54 12.16 -4.93
C GLU A 18 3.94 10.95 -5.79
N LEU A 19 4.60 11.19 -6.92
CA LEU A 19 5.06 10.13 -7.80
C LEU A 19 6.08 9.22 -7.10
N LYS A 20 7.08 9.81 -6.43
CA LYS A 20 8.11 9.07 -5.69
C LYS A 20 7.49 8.27 -4.55
N LEU A 21 6.52 8.84 -3.85
CA LEU A 21 5.78 8.17 -2.78
C LEU A 21 5.05 6.92 -3.28
N LEU A 22 4.37 7.02 -4.41
CA LEU A 22 3.67 5.89 -5.00
C LEU A 22 4.64 4.83 -5.54
N GLU A 23 5.75 5.24 -6.15
CA GLU A 23 6.82 4.34 -6.60
C GLU A 23 7.45 3.58 -5.44
N GLU A 24 7.72 4.26 -4.33
CA GLU A 24 8.24 3.64 -3.11
C GLU A 24 7.20 2.70 -2.47
N LEU A 25 5.92 3.09 -2.49
CA LEU A 25 4.85 2.23 -2.00
C LEU A 25 4.76 0.93 -2.80
N ILE A 26 4.89 0.98 -4.14
CA ILE A 26 4.91 -0.23 -4.99
C ILE A 26 6.04 -1.16 -4.57
N PHE A 27 7.23 -0.61 -4.33
CA PHE A 27 8.40 -1.37 -3.91
C PHE A 27 8.18 -2.02 -2.52
N GLU A 28 7.71 -1.27 -1.55
CA GLU A 28 7.43 -1.77 -0.20
C GLU A 28 6.29 -2.81 -0.18
N LEU A 29 5.28 -2.69 -1.06
CA LEU A 29 4.25 -3.72 -1.24
C LEU A 29 4.81 -5.03 -1.82
N ALA A 30 5.84 -4.95 -2.68
CA ALA A 30 6.54 -6.14 -3.16
C ALA A 30 7.35 -6.82 -2.04
N ILE A 31 8.00 -6.05 -1.17
CA ILE A 31 8.67 -6.57 0.03
C ILE A 31 7.66 -7.27 0.95
N ALA A 32 6.51 -6.63 1.20
CA ALA A 32 5.43 -7.21 1.99
C ALA A 32 4.94 -8.56 1.41
N SER A 33 4.79 -8.62 0.09
CA SER A 33 4.41 -9.86 -0.61
C SER A 33 5.43 -10.98 -0.39
N ASN A 34 6.73 -10.67 -0.48
CA ASN A 34 7.79 -11.64 -0.20
C ASN A 34 7.76 -12.13 1.24
N ALA A 35 7.56 -11.22 2.20
CA ALA A 35 7.48 -11.58 3.62
C ALA A 35 6.29 -12.50 3.94
N ILE A 36 5.15 -12.33 3.26
CA ILE A 36 4.00 -13.24 3.38
C ILE A 36 4.34 -14.62 2.81
N CYS A 37 5.01 -14.67 1.66
CA CYS A 37 5.42 -15.94 1.04
C CYS A 37 6.32 -16.76 1.98
N THR A 38 7.31 -16.11 2.61
CA THR A 38 8.31 -16.75 3.47
C THR A 38 7.86 -16.94 4.92
N SER A 39 6.69 -16.43 5.31
CA SER A 39 6.18 -16.56 6.67
C SER A 39 5.81 -18.01 7.02
N ASP A 40 6.42 -18.59 8.06
CA ASP A 40 6.12 -19.96 8.50
C ASP A 40 4.86 -20.05 9.41
N VAL A 41 4.36 -18.90 9.87
CA VAL A 41 3.23 -18.81 10.81
C VAL A 41 1.87 -18.67 10.11
N MET A 42 1.86 -18.56 8.79
CA MET A 42 0.64 -18.38 7.99
C MET A 42 0.30 -19.64 7.21
N THR A 43 -0.99 -20.00 7.21
CA THR A 43 -1.51 -21.06 6.35
C THR A 43 -1.42 -20.67 4.88
N ARG A 44 -1.48 -21.66 3.98
CA ARG A 44 -1.49 -21.44 2.53
C ARG A 44 -2.64 -20.52 2.10
N ASP A 45 -3.83 -20.69 2.68
CA ASP A 45 -5.01 -19.92 2.29
C ASP A 45 -4.95 -18.47 2.78
N GLU A 46 -4.38 -18.25 3.97
CA GLU A 46 -4.08 -16.90 4.46
C GLU A 46 -3.06 -16.22 3.54
N LYS A 47 -1.95 -16.89 3.20
CA LYS A 47 -0.97 -16.35 2.26
C LYS A 47 -1.61 -15.98 0.92
N LEU A 48 -2.38 -16.89 0.34
CA LEU A 48 -3.06 -16.65 -0.94
C LEU A 48 -4.02 -15.47 -0.86
N THR A 49 -4.83 -15.40 0.20
CA THR A 49 -5.78 -14.29 0.41
C THR A 49 -5.05 -12.96 0.55
N GLY A 50 -3.96 -12.93 1.31
CA GLY A 50 -3.15 -11.74 1.52
C GLY A 50 -2.47 -11.27 0.24
N LEU A 51 -1.86 -12.18 -0.50
CA LEU A 51 -1.22 -11.90 -1.79
C LEU A 51 -2.22 -11.38 -2.82
N LYS A 52 -3.46 -11.91 -2.86
CA LYS A 52 -4.52 -11.37 -3.71
C LYS A 52 -4.82 -9.91 -3.38
N GLN A 53 -5.01 -9.58 -2.10
CA GLN A 53 -5.32 -8.20 -1.71
C GLN A 53 -4.14 -7.25 -1.95
N LEU A 54 -2.91 -7.67 -1.68
CA LEU A 54 -1.70 -6.89 -1.98
C LEU A 54 -1.54 -6.63 -3.46
N ASN A 55 -1.78 -7.64 -4.30
CA ASN A 55 -1.67 -7.51 -5.74
C ASN A 55 -2.69 -6.51 -6.30
N GLU A 56 -3.95 -6.55 -5.82
CA GLU A 56 -4.98 -5.56 -6.20
C GLU A 56 -4.56 -4.14 -5.82
N ILE A 57 -4.06 -3.94 -4.59
CA ILE A 57 -3.53 -2.64 -4.15
C ILE A 57 -2.40 -2.20 -5.09
N ASN A 58 -1.43 -3.08 -5.35
CA ASN A 58 -0.24 -2.76 -6.13
C ASN A 58 -0.58 -2.39 -7.57
N ILE A 59 -1.47 -3.15 -8.24
CA ILE A 59 -1.96 -2.84 -9.58
C ILE A 59 -2.65 -1.47 -9.60
N ARG A 60 -3.47 -1.18 -8.60
CA ARG A 60 -4.17 0.11 -8.53
C ARG A 60 -3.21 1.28 -8.34
N VAL A 61 -2.18 1.11 -7.52
CA VAL A 61 -1.13 2.13 -7.35
C VAL A 61 -0.32 2.31 -8.64
N LEU A 62 0.07 1.22 -9.31
CA LEU A 62 0.73 1.26 -10.61
C LEU A 62 -0.07 2.03 -11.67
N ASN A 63 -1.39 1.85 -11.70
CA ASN A 63 -2.26 2.60 -12.60
C ASN A 63 -2.23 4.11 -12.30
N ILE A 64 -2.22 4.50 -11.01
CA ILE A 64 -2.11 5.91 -10.62
C ILE A 64 -0.74 6.47 -11.02
N VAL A 65 0.35 5.74 -10.78
CA VAL A 65 1.70 6.12 -11.23
C VAL A 65 1.74 6.34 -12.74
N SER A 66 1.13 5.44 -13.52
CA SER A 66 1.04 5.59 -14.97
C SER A 66 0.25 6.84 -15.39
N GLN A 67 -0.85 7.17 -14.70
CA GLN A 67 -1.63 8.39 -14.94
C GLN A 67 -0.78 9.63 -14.68
N ILE A 68 -0.10 9.70 -13.53
CA ILE A 68 0.76 10.83 -13.17
C ILE A 68 1.89 11.03 -14.19
N ARG A 69 2.54 9.93 -14.61
CA ARG A 69 3.61 9.98 -15.63
C ARG A 69 3.12 10.45 -17.00
N ASN A 70 1.84 10.28 -17.30
CA ASN A 70 1.21 10.77 -18.54
C ASN A 70 0.74 12.23 -18.43
N GLY A 71 0.97 12.90 -17.29
CA GLY A 71 0.61 14.30 -17.06
C GLY A 71 -0.73 14.51 -16.34
N ASP A 72 -1.40 13.43 -15.91
CA ASP A 72 -2.63 13.56 -15.11
C ASP A 72 -2.31 13.88 -13.64
N SER A 73 -3.19 14.62 -12.96
CA SER A 73 -3.08 14.82 -11.52
C SER A 73 -3.69 13.64 -10.75
N TRP A 74 -3.11 13.28 -9.59
CA TRP A 74 -3.72 12.30 -8.69
C TRP A 74 -4.92 12.90 -7.94
N SER A 75 -6.07 12.93 -8.61
CA SER A 75 -7.29 13.59 -8.13
C SER A 75 -8.11 12.80 -7.11
N ASN A 76 -7.82 11.51 -6.92
CA ASN A 76 -8.64 10.57 -6.15
C ASN A 76 -7.92 9.99 -4.92
N LYS A 77 -7.06 10.77 -4.26
CA LYS A 77 -6.25 10.35 -3.10
C LYS A 77 -7.07 9.67 -2.00
N GLU A 78 -8.16 10.30 -1.55
CA GLU A 78 -9.04 9.73 -0.50
C GLU A 78 -9.63 8.38 -0.92
N SER A 79 -10.09 8.27 -2.17
CA SER A 79 -10.62 7.02 -2.70
C SER A 79 -9.55 5.91 -2.78
N THR A 80 -8.30 6.27 -3.10
CA THR A 80 -7.18 5.31 -3.05
C THR A 80 -6.93 4.82 -1.63
N LEU A 81 -7.01 5.70 -0.63
CA LEU A 81 -6.86 5.32 0.77
C LEU A 81 -7.96 4.39 1.24
N ASP A 82 -9.21 4.69 0.90
CA ASP A 82 -10.35 3.85 1.22
C ASP A 82 -10.22 2.47 0.57
N MET A 83 -9.73 2.43 -0.67
CA MET A 83 -9.43 1.17 -1.37
C MET A 83 -8.39 0.35 -0.61
N ILE A 84 -7.25 0.94 -0.24
CA ILE A 84 -6.20 0.25 0.54
C ILE A 84 -6.77 -0.29 1.86
N HIS A 85 -7.52 0.54 2.58
CA HIS A 85 -8.16 0.16 3.85
C HIS A 85 -9.12 -1.01 3.68
N ASN A 86 -9.96 -0.98 2.65
CA ASN A 86 -10.92 -2.04 2.37
C ASN A 86 -10.23 -3.36 2.01
N HIS A 87 -9.14 -3.32 1.24
CA HIS A 87 -8.34 -4.52 0.95
C HIS A 87 -7.64 -5.07 2.19
N ALA A 88 -7.11 -4.20 3.06
CA ALA A 88 -6.52 -4.62 4.32
C ALA A 88 -7.55 -5.23 5.29
N LYS A 89 -8.78 -4.70 5.33
CA LYS A 89 -9.91 -5.31 6.08
C LYS A 89 -10.28 -6.70 5.59
N ARG A 90 -10.19 -6.95 4.28
CA ARG A 90 -10.48 -8.26 3.65
C ARG A 90 -9.39 -9.30 3.93
N ALA A 91 -8.19 -8.87 4.28
CA ALA A 91 -7.08 -9.75 4.65
C ALA A 91 -6.42 -9.28 5.95
N PRO A 92 -7.12 -9.41 7.10
CA PRO A 92 -6.68 -8.85 8.37
C PRO A 92 -5.32 -9.39 8.83
N HIS A 93 -5.01 -10.64 8.50
CA HIS A 93 -3.74 -11.32 8.76
C HIS A 93 -2.53 -10.67 8.06
N VAL A 94 -2.74 -9.87 7.01
CA VAL A 94 -1.65 -9.11 6.35
C VAL A 94 -1.75 -7.60 6.47
N SER A 95 -2.74 -7.12 7.23
CA SER A 95 -2.97 -5.68 7.43
C SER A 95 -1.74 -4.96 7.98
N HIS A 96 -0.98 -5.59 8.88
CA HIS A 96 0.24 -5.01 9.44
C HIS A 96 1.37 -4.86 8.40
N TRP A 97 1.48 -5.78 7.44
CA TRP A 97 2.47 -5.68 6.35
C TRP A 97 2.12 -4.52 5.43
N ILE A 98 0.84 -4.35 5.10
CA ILE A 98 0.33 -3.22 4.31
C ILE A 98 0.60 -1.90 5.04
N GLY A 99 0.27 -1.82 6.33
CA GLY A 99 0.54 -0.62 7.14
C GLY A 99 2.03 -0.27 7.19
N ASN A 100 2.90 -1.27 7.40
CA ASN A 100 4.35 -1.07 7.41
C ASN A 100 4.88 -0.56 6.06
N ALA A 101 4.38 -1.09 4.94
CA ALA A 101 4.77 -0.63 3.61
C ALA A 101 4.47 0.86 3.39
N ILE A 102 3.31 1.31 3.88
CA ILE A 102 2.89 2.72 3.79
C ILE A 102 3.75 3.61 4.69
N ILE A 103 4.04 3.16 5.91
CA ILE A 103 4.90 3.92 6.83
C ILE A 103 6.31 4.08 6.25
N ARG A 104 6.90 3.00 5.72
CA ARG A 104 8.24 3.02 5.15
C ARG A 104 8.32 3.88 3.91
N SER A 105 7.35 3.77 3.01
CA SER A 105 7.31 4.64 1.82
C SER A 105 7.21 6.13 2.18
N LEU A 106 6.41 6.48 3.19
CA LEU A 106 6.37 7.84 3.73
C LEU A 106 7.71 8.28 4.35
N GLN A 107 8.40 7.39 5.07
CA GLN A 107 9.70 7.70 5.66
C GLN A 107 10.76 7.97 4.59
N THR A 108 10.82 7.17 3.52
CA THR A 108 11.79 7.36 2.42
C THR A 108 11.60 8.69 1.69
N VAL A 109 10.37 9.17 1.53
CA VAL A 109 10.09 10.45 0.86
C VAL A 109 10.35 11.66 1.75
N ASN A 110 10.23 11.51 3.07
CA ASN A 110 10.45 12.57 4.05
C ASN A 110 11.88 12.62 4.62
N ALA A 111 12.74 11.67 4.27
CA ALA A 111 14.16 11.64 4.62
C ALA A 111 14.99 12.52 3.69
#